data_AF-X0YK66-F1
#
_entry.id   AF-X0YK66-F1
#
_cell.length_a   1.000
_cell.length_b   1.000
_cell.length_c   1.000
_cell.angle_alpha   90.00
_cell.angle_beta   90.00
_cell.angle_gamma   90.00
#
_symmetry.space_group_name_H-M   'P 1'
#
loop_
_entity.id
_entity.type
_entity.pdbx_description
1 polymer ?
#
loop_
_entity_poly.entity_id
_entity_poly.type
_entity_poly.pdbx_seq_one_letter_code
_entity_poly.pdbx_strand_id
1 'polypeptide(L)' 'MNKAESLRIANYLDFLGYQAAPSLREADLVVLNTCVVRQSAEDKVLGTLGLLKGLKKEHPNLSILVTGCFVDSNI' A
#
# COMPACT_ATOMS: atom_id res chain seq x y z
N MET A 1 11.63 1.34 -3.39
CA MET A 1 10.63 1.88 -2.44
C MET A 1 11.20 3.12 -1.78
N ASN A 2 10.44 4.21 -1.76
CA ASN A 2 10.87 5.49 -1.22
C ASN A 2 10.63 5.54 0.30
N LYS A 3 11.63 5.14 1.09
CA LYS A 3 11.52 5.02 2.55
C LYS A 3 11.17 6.35 3.25
N ALA A 4 11.70 7.46 2.76
CA ALA A 4 11.48 8.78 3.37
C ALA A 4 10.01 9.22 3.24
N GLU A 5 9.42 8.99 2.06
CA GLU A 5 8.00 9.26 1.82
C GLU A 5 7.10 8.30 2.59
N SER A 6 7.44 7.00 2.62
CA SER A 6 6.69 6.04 3.44
C SER A 6 6.68 6.42 4.92
N LEU A 7 7.79 6.95 5.45
CA LEU A 7 7.85 7.45 6.83
C LEU A 7 7.00 8.70 7.03
N ARG A 8 7.00 9.64 6.07
CA ARG A 8 6.13 10.83 6.13
C ARG A 8 4.65 10.45 6.17
N ILE A 9 4.25 9.50 5.32
CA ILE A 9 2.87 8.97 5.31
C ILE A 9 2.55 8.30 6.65
N ALA A 10 3.45 7.47 7.17
CA ALA A 10 3.25 6.80 8.45
C ALA A 10 3.06 7.79 9.60
N ASN A 11 3.91 8.82 9.69
CA ASN A 11 3.80 9.86 10.71
C ASN A 11 2.50 10.67 10.57
N TYR A 12 2.06 10.94 9.34
CA TYR A 12 0.79 11.63 9.12
C TYR A 12 -0.41 10.79 9.57
N LEU A 13 -0.40 9.49 9.28
CA LEU A 13 -1.44 8.57 9.75
C LEU A 13 -1.44 8.45 11.28
N ASP A 14 -0.28 8.37 11.90
CA ASP A 14 -0.13 8.37 13.37
C ASP A 14 -0.73 9.64 14.00
N PHE A 15 -0.46 10.81 13.41
CA PHE A 15 -1.09 12.08 13.82
C PHE A 15 -2.63 12.07 13.68
N LEU A 16 -3.17 11.35 12.71
CA LEU A 16 -4.62 11.16 12.53
C LEU A 16 -5.22 10.08 13.45
N GLY A 17 -4.42 9.45 14.32
CA GLY A 17 -4.85 8.43 15.27
C GLY A 17 -4.81 7.00 14.75
N TYR A 18 -4.24 6.76 13.56
CA TYR A 18 -3.96 5.40 13.10
C TYR A 18 -2.77 4.82 13.87
N GLN A 19 -2.72 3.49 13.94
CA GLN A 19 -1.59 2.77 14.52
C GLN A 19 -1.05 1.74 13.54
N ALA A 20 0.24 1.42 13.67
CA ALA A 20 0.84 0.35 12.88
C ALA A 20 0.16 -0.98 13.20
N ALA A 21 -0.48 -1.58 12.20
CA ALA A 21 -1.08 -2.89 12.33
C ALA A 21 0.01 -3.97 12.53
N PRO A 22 -0.21 -4.98 13.38
CA PRO A 22 0.73 -6.08 13.60
C PRO A 22 0.87 -6.99 12.37
N SER A 23 -0.13 -7.00 11.49
CA SER A 23 -0.11 -7.75 10.23
C SER A 23 -1.00 -7.09 9.16
N LEU A 24 -0.80 -7.47 7.89
CA LEU A 24 -1.67 -7.02 6.79
C LEU A 24 -3.13 -7.48 6.94
N ARG A 25 -3.37 -8.58 7.65
CA ARG A 25 -4.72 -9.14 7.88
C ARG A 25 -5.51 -8.37 8.92
N GLU A 26 -4.82 -7.64 9.79
CA GLU A 26 -5.41 -6.85 10.88
C GLU A 26 -5.43 -5.36 10.56
N ALA A 27 -5.00 -4.96 9.36
CA ALA A 27 -5.00 -3.57 8.94
C ALA A 27 -6.39 -3.15 8.41
N ASP A 28 -6.87 -1.99 8.84
CA ASP A 28 -8.03 -1.34 8.23
C ASP A 28 -7.64 -0.51 6.99
N LEU A 29 -6.37 -0.09 6.92
CA LEU A 29 -5.78 0.68 5.85
C LEU A 29 -4.40 0.15 5.48
N VAL A 30 -4.19 -0.12 4.19
CA VAL A 30 -2.88 -0.41 3.62
C VAL A 30 -2.50 0.70 2.64
N VAL A 31 -1.32 1.30 2.82
CA VAL A 31 -0.75 2.26 1.87
C VAL A 31 0.40 1.63 1.11
N LEU A 32 0.21 1.42 -0.20
CA LEU A 32 1.24 0.94 -1.10
C LEU A 32 1.90 2.13 -1.80
N ASN A 33 3.06 2.56 -1.27
CA ASN A 33 3.86 3.59 -1.90
C ASN A 33 4.73 3.01 -3.03
N THR A 34 4.41 3.33 -4.28
CA THR A 34 5.06 2.84 -5.48
C THR A 34 6.16 3.81 -5.94
N CYS A 35 7.32 3.26 -6.26
CA CYS A 35 8.36 4.01 -6.95
C CYS A 35 8.99 3.06 -7.97
N VAL A 36 8.41 3.06 -9.17
CA VAL A 36 8.79 2.17 -10.26
C VAL A 36 9.66 2.95 -11.22
N VAL A 37 10.91 2.52 -11.31
CA VAL A 37 11.90 3.06 -12.27
C VAL A 37 12.44 1.96 -13.18
N ARG A 38 12.03 0.70 -12.97
CA ARG A 38 12.47 -0.51 -13.67
C ARG A 38 11.33 -1.54 -13.68
N GLN A 39 11.28 -2.38 -14.71
CA GLN A 39 10.26 -3.45 -14.84
C GLN A 39 10.17 -4.35 -13.60
N SER A 40 11.30 -4.75 -13.02
CA SER A 40 11.29 -5.59 -11.82
C SER A 40 10.68 -4.94 -10.58
N ALA A 41 10.58 -3.60 -10.55
CA ALA A 41 9.85 -2.89 -9.52
C ALA A 41 8.34 -2.89 -9.81
N GLU A 42 7.96 -2.83 -11.09
CA GLU A 42 6.58 -2.92 -11.56
C GLU A 42 5.98 -4.30 -11.25
N ASP A 43 6.69 -5.37 -11.61
CA ASP A 43 6.25 -6.75 -11.37
C ASP A 43 5.98 -7.00 -9.88
N LYS A 44 6.78 -6.38 -8.99
CA LYS A 44 6.58 -6.44 -7.54
C LYS A 44 5.34 -5.67 -7.08
N VAL A 45 5.09 -4.50 -7.66
CA VAL A 45 3.88 -3.71 -7.37
C VAL A 45 2.64 -4.50 -7.79
N LEU A 46 2.62 -5.05 -9.01
CA LEU A 46 1.53 -5.89 -9.52
C LEU A 46 1.30 -7.13 -8.65
N GLY A 47 2.37 -7.84 -8.27
CA GLY A 47 2.26 -8.99 -7.36
C GLY A 47 1.68 -8.61 -5.99
N THR A 48 2.10 -7.47 -5.43
CA THR A 48 1.58 -6.96 -4.16
C THR A 48 0.10 -6.58 -4.28
N LEU A 49 -0.30 -5.91 -5.36
CA LEU A 49 -1.71 -5.57 -5.62
C LEU A 49 -2.58 -6.82 -5.77
N GLY A 50 -2.08 -7.87 -6.43
CA GLY A 50 -2.76 -9.17 -6.50
C GLY A 50 -3.03 -9.77 -5.12
N LEU A 51 -2.04 -9.74 -4.23
CA LEU A 51 -2.19 -10.16 -2.83
C LEU A 51 -3.23 -9.31 -2.09
N LEU A 52 -3.14 -7.98 -2.20
CA LEU A 52 -4.06 -7.06 -1.54
C LEU A 52 -5.50 -7.19 -2.06
N LYS A 53 -5.69 -7.50 -3.34
CA LYS A 53 -7.00 -7.80 -3.93
C LYS A 53 -7.61 -9.08 -3.33
N GLY A 54 -6.79 -10.08 -3.03
CA GLY A 54 -7.22 -11.26 -2.27
C GLY A 54 -7.66 -10.90 -0.85
N LEU A 55 -6.81 -10.17 -0.13
CA LEU A 55 -7.11 -9.68 1.23
C LEU A 55 -8.40 -8.85 1.29
N LYS A 56 -8.64 -7.96 0.33
CA LYS A 56 -9.87 -7.14 0.29
C LYS A 56 -11.14 -7.97 0.05
N LYS A 57 -11.04 -9.14 -0.62
CA LYS A 57 -12.17 -10.06 -0.73
C LYS A 57 -12.49 -10.73 0.61
N GLU A 58 -11.47 -11.06 1.39
CA GLU A 58 -11.62 -11.64 2.74
C GLU A 58 -12.06 -10.58 3.76
N HIS A 59 -11.61 -9.33 3.60
CA HIS A 59 -11.89 -8.19 4.47
C HIS A 59 -12.44 -7.01 3.65
N PRO A 60 -13.76 -6.97 3.35
CA PRO A 60 -14.35 -5.95 2.48
C PRO A 60 -14.17 -4.50 2.95
N ASN A 61 -14.00 -4.31 4.27
CA ASN A 61 -13.78 -3.00 4.89
C ASN A 61 -12.34 -2.49 4.74
N LEU A 62 -11.41 -3.33 4.27
CA LEU A 62 -10.02 -2.94 4.03
C LEU A 62 -9.94 -1.84 2.96
N SER A 63 -9.38 -0.70 3.37
CA SER A 63 -9.03 0.38 2.47
C SER A 63 -7.61 0.18 1.94
N ILE A 64 -7.43 0.31 0.63
CA ILE A 64 -6.12 0.21 -0.03
C ILE A 64 -5.89 1.54 -0.74
N LEU A 65 -4.82 2.23 -0.34
CA LEU A 65 -4.35 3.44 -0.99
C LEU A 65 -3.08 3.11 -1.78
N VAL A 66 -3.10 3.37 -3.08
CA VAL A 66 -1.90 3.27 -3.93
C VAL A 66 -1.45 4.68 -4.24
N THR A 67 -0.17 4.98 -4.03
CA THR A 67 0.40 6.31 -4.25
C THR A 67 1.81 6.19 -4.82
N GLY A 68 2.40 7.30 -5.25
CA GLY A 68 3.73 7.34 -5.83
C GLY A 68 3.72 7.45 -7.36
N CYS A 69 4.82 7.08 -8.01
CA CYS A 69 5.04 7.37 -9.44
C CYS A 69 4.46 6.34 -10.40
N PHE A 70 3.98 5.21 -9.88
CA PHE A 70 3.31 4.19 -10.69
C PHE A 70 1.87 4.05 -10.23
N VAL A 71 0.98 4.54 -11.09
CA VAL A 71 -0.47 4.42 -10.98
C VAL A 71 -0.93 4.00 -12.37
N ASP A 72 -1.12 2.69 -12.58
CA ASP A 72 -1.70 2.18 -13.83
C ASP A 72 -3.22 2.29 -13.72
N SER A 73 -3.82 2.92 -14.73
CA SER A 73 -5.26 3.18 -14.85
C SER A 73 -6.11 1.92 -14.99
N ASN A 74 -5.49 0.76 -15.23
CA ASN A 74 -6.19 -0.52 -15.45
C ASN A 74 -6.23 -1.44 -14.20
N ILE A 75 -5.84 -0.94 -13.02
CA ILE A 75 -5.80 -1.69 -11.75
C ILE A 75 -7.13 -1.59 -10.99
#